data_AF-A0A929TDF7-F1
#
_entry.id   AF-A0A929TDF7-F1
#
_cell.length_a   1.000
_cell.length_b   1.000
_cell.length_c   1.000
_cell.angle_alpha   90.00
_cell.angle_beta   90.00
_cell.angle_gamma   90.00
#
_symmetry.space_group_name_H-M   'P 1'
#
loop_
_entity.id
_entity.type
_entity.pdbx_description
1 polymer ?
#
loop_
_entity_poly.entity_id
_entity_poly.type
_entity_poly.pdbx_seq_one_letter_code
_entity_poly.pdbx_strand_id
1 'polypeptide(L)'
;VDTHVGRISRKLGLTKEEDPKKVEYDLMKILPREHWIRYNMQIITLGRTICKAQSQKCEECFLQDLCPSAGSGRNAGSKRGKAK
;
A
#
# COMPACT_ATOMS: atom_id res chain seq x y z
N VAL A 1 8.76 -2.06 11.35
CA VAL A 1 8.28 -2.07 9.94
C VAL A 1 9.42 -1.88 8.92
N ASP A 2 9.40 -2.61 7.79
CA ASP A 2 10.37 -2.47 6.68
C ASP A 2 10.16 -1.17 5.86
N THR A 3 11.22 -0.64 5.22
CA THR A 3 11.17 0.64 4.49
C THR A 3 10.25 0.60 3.27
N HIS A 4 10.15 -0.53 2.57
CA HIS A 4 9.19 -0.73 1.47
C HIS A 4 7.76 -0.73 2.03
N VAL A 5 7.56 -1.40 3.17
CA VAL A 5 6.25 -1.49 3.82
C VAL A 5 5.77 -0.12 4.24
N GLY A 6 6.60 0.68 4.90
CA GLY A 6 6.24 2.05 5.28
C GLY A 6 5.95 2.96 4.07
N ARG A 7 6.79 2.91 3.03
CA ARG A 7 6.55 3.71 1.81
C ARG A 7 5.25 3.33 1.12
N ILE A 8 5.04 2.04 0.86
CA ILE A 8 3.87 1.56 0.11
C ILE A 8 2.61 1.76 0.92
N SER A 9 2.63 1.50 2.23
CA SER A 9 1.48 1.73 3.11
C SER A 9 1.03 3.20 3.08
N ARG A 10 1.99 4.15 3.02
CA ARG A 10 1.69 5.57 2.79
C ARG A 10 1.09 5.85 1.41
N LYS A 11 1.66 5.27 0.35
CA LYS A 11 1.13 5.42 -1.03
C LYS A 11 -0.28 4.88 -1.19
N LEU A 12 -0.62 3.82 -0.45
CA LEU A 12 -1.94 3.22 -0.39
C LEU A 12 -2.90 3.95 0.55
N GLY A 13 -2.43 4.97 1.29
CA GLY A 13 -3.25 5.73 2.22
C GLY A 13 -3.58 5.00 3.53
N LEU A 14 -2.87 3.92 3.86
CA LEU A 14 -3.08 3.14 5.10
C LEU A 14 -2.51 3.85 6.33
N THR A 15 -1.52 4.71 6.15
CA THR A 15 -0.96 5.54 7.21
C THR A 15 -0.40 6.82 6.60
N LYS A 16 -0.28 7.86 7.43
CA LYS A 16 0.40 9.12 7.07
C LYS A 16 1.72 9.27 7.83
N GLU A 17 1.99 8.36 8.76
CA GLU A 17 3.16 8.43 9.63
C GLU A 17 4.41 7.95 8.88
N GLU A 18 5.54 8.56 9.20
CA GLU A 18 6.84 8.14 8.67
C GLU A 18 7.64 7.34 9.69
N ASP A 19 7.29 7.48 10.98
CA ASP A 19 7.93 6.74 12.06
C ASP A 19 7.57 5.23 11.97
N PRO A 20 8.57 4.34 11.91
CA PRO A 20 8.34 2.91 11.78
C PRO A 20 7.44 2.30 12.85
N LYS A 21 7.49 2.77 14.10
CA LYS A 21 6.67 2.25 15.20
C LYS A 21 5.23 2.71 15.04
N LYS A 22 5.01 3.97 14.67
CA LYS A 22 3.66 4.48 14.44
C LYS A 22 2.99 3.85 13.22
N VAL A 23 3.74 3.67 12.13
CA VAL A 23 3.27 2.94 10.95
C VAL A 23 2.84 1.53 11.32
N GLU A 24 3.64 0.83 12.11
CA GLU A 24 3.31 -0.51 12.56
C GLU A 24 2.03 -0.52 13.40
N TYR A 25 1.89 0.41 14.34
CA TYR A 25 0.68 0.56 15.14
C TYR A 25 -0.58 0.84 14.30
N ASP A 26 -0.48 1.67 13.28
CA ASP A 26 -1.60 1.93 12.35
C ASP A 26 -1.95 0.68 11.54
N LEU A 27 -0.95 -0.02 11.01
CA LEU A 27 -1.17 -1.27 10.29
C LEU A 27 -1.81 -2.34 11.18
N MET A 28 -1.42 -2.41 12.45
CA MET A 28 -2.02 -3.34 13.42
C MET A 28 -3.50 -3.06 13.70
N LYS A 29 -3.96 -1.80 13.56
CA LYS A 29 -5.39 -1.44 13.70
C LYS A 29 -6.21 -1.82 12.47
N ILE A 30 -5.59 -1.79 11.29
CA ILE A 30 -6.26 -2.00 10.01
C ILE A 30 -6.26 -3.49 9.63
N LEU A 31 -5.15 -4.19 9.88
CA LEU A 31 -4.95 -5.58 9.46
C LEU A 31 -5.15 -6.55 10.62
N PRO A 32 -5.88 -7.67 10.42
CA PRO A 32 -5.91 -8.79 11.35
C PRO A 32 -4.51 -9.35 11.64
N ARG A 33 -4.27 -9.80 12.87
CA ARG A 33 -2.96 -10.34 13.31
C ARG A 33 -2.39 -11.43 12.40
N GLU A 34 -3.26 -12.32 11.93
CA GLU A 34 -2.90 -13.42 11.01
C GLU A 34 -2.33 -12.93 9.67
N HIS A 35 -2.63 -11.70 9.26
CA HIS A 35 -2.18 -11.15 7.99
C HIS A 35 -0.91 -10.29 8.11
N TRP A 36 -0.41 -10.00 9.32
CA TRP A 36 0.73 -9.11 9.50
C TRP A 36 1.99 -9.61 8.77
N ILE A 37 2.34 -10.88 8.95
CA ILE A 37 3.54 -11.47 8.31
C ILE A 37 3.35 -11.52 6.79
N ARG A 38 2.18 -11.99 6.34
CA ARG A 38 1.86 -12.12 4.91
C ARG A 38 1.88 -10.76 4.20
N TYR A 39 1.29 -9.74 4.81
CA TYR A 39 1.30 -8.38 4.30
C TYR A 39 2.73 -7.85 4.17
N ASN A 40 3.57 -7.99 5.20
CA ASN A 40 4.96 -7.55 5.14
C ASN A 40 5.70 -8.21 3.96
N MET A 41 5.64 -9.54 3.80
CA MET A 41 6.33 -10.23 2.71
C MET A 41 5.80 -9.83 1.32
N GLN A 42 4.47 -9.68 1.18
CA GLN A 42 3.85 -9.28 -0.08
C GLN A 42 4.25 -7.86 -0.48
N ILE A 43 4.25 -6.93 0.48
CA ILE A 43 4.57 -5.52 0.21
C ILE A 43 6.06 -5.32 -0.04
N ILE A 44 6.95 -6.06 0.65
CA ILE A 44 8.38 -6.08 0.34
C ILE A 44 8.60 -6.55 -1.10
N THR A 45 7.97 -7.66 -1.49
CA THR A 45 8.05 -8.19 -2.86
C THR A 45 7.56 -7.15 -3.86
N LEU A 46 6.38 -6.57 -3.64
CA LEU A 46 5.80 -5.52 -4.47
C LEU A 46 6.74 -4.32 -4.63
N GLY A 47 7.35 -3.86 -3.53
CA GLY A 47 8.26 -2.72 -3.51
C GLY A 47 9.61 -2.97 -4.20
N ARG A 48 9.99 -4.24 -4.35
CA ARG A 48 11.19 -4.66 -5.07
C ARG A 48 10.94 -4.96 -6.53
N THR A 49 9.73 -5.38 -6.91
CA THR A 49 9.41 -5.80 -8.30
C THR A 49 8.68 -4.73 -9.10
N ILE A 50 7.56 -4.20 -8.58
CA ILE A 50 6.62 -3.34 -9.32
C ILE A 50 6.66 -1.89 -8.81
N CYS A 51 6.44 -1.68 -7.51
CA CYS A 51 6.39 -0.35 -6.90
C CYS A 51 7.77 0.09 -6.41
N LYS A 52 8.79 0.04 -7.29
CA LYS A 52 10.18 0.43 -6.98
C LYS A 52 10.28 1.93 -6.67
N ALA A 53 11.34 2.36 -5.98
CA ALA A 53 11.51 3.77 -5.63
C ALA A 53 11.65 4.67 -6.87
N GLN A 54 12.52 4.25 -7.79
CA GLN A 54 12.97 5.04 -8.93
C GLN A 54 12.17 4.77 -10.23
N SER A 55 11.57 3.59 -10.38
CA SER A 55 10.84 3.19 -11.60
C SER A 55 9.58 2.40 -11.23
N GLN A 56 8.49 3.13 -11.02
CA GLN A 56 7.21 2.55 -10.58
C GLN A 56 6.42 2.08 -11.79
N LYS A 57 6.16 0.77 -11.86
CA LYS A 57 5.35 0.15 -12.91
C LYS A 57 3.87 0.17 -12.52
N CYS A 58 3.27 1.36 -12.42
CA CYS A 58 1.88 1.50 -11.96
C CYS A 58 0.89 0.77 -12.89
N GLU A 59 1.16 0.72 -14.19
CA GLU A 59 0.32 0.04 -15.20
C GLU A 59 0.32 -1.49 -15.06
N GLU A 60 1.38 -2.05 -14.48
CA GLU A 60 1.49 -3.49 -14.19
C GLU A 60 1.04 -3.82 -12.75
N CYS A 61 0.64 -2.80 -11.97
CA CYS A 61 0.31 -2.96 -10.56
C CYS A 61 -1.14 -3.39 -10.38
N PHE A 62 -1.35 -4.57 -9.80
CA PHE A 62 -2.69 -5.06 -9.45
C PHE A 62 -3.45 -4.18 -8.43
N LEU A 63 -2.77 -3.22 -7.78
CA LEU A 63 -3.39 -2.23 -6.90
C LEU A 63 -3.67 -0.91 -7.59
N GLN A 64 -3.45 -0.78 -8.91
CA GLN A 64 -3.62 0.48 -9.64
C GLN A 64 -4.97 1.15 -9.37
N ASP A 65 -6.06 0.38 -9.45
CA ASP A 65 -7.43 0.90 -9.25
C ASP A 65 -7.72 1.31 -7.80
N LEU A 66 -6.97 0.77 -6.84
CA LEU A 66 -7.14 1.01 -5.41
C LEU A 66 -6.10 1.97 -4.84
N CYS A 67 -5.03 2.26 -5.57
CA CYS A 67 -3.89 3.03 -5.10
C CYS A 67 -4.10 4.50 -5.43
N PRO A 68 -4.29 5.37 -4.41
CA PRO A 68 -4.46 6.81 -4.64
C PRO A 68 -3.27 7.44 -5.38
N SER A 69 -2.08 6.85 -5.19
CA SER A 69 -0.84 7.32 -5.82
C SER A 69 -0.61 6.81 -7.25
N ALA A 70 -1.40 5.85 -7.73
CA ALA A 70 -1.26 5.35 -9.11
C ALA A 70 -1.85 6.34 -10.13
N GLY A 71 -2.83 7.14 -9.71
CA GLY A 71 -3.59 8.06 -10.55
C GLY A 71 -3.32 9.54 -10.27
N SER A 72 -2.09 9.97 -9.94
CA SER A 72 -1.72 11.41 -9.93
C SER A 72 -1.65 12.02 -11.35
N GLY A 73 -2.63 11.65 -12.18
CA GLY A 73 -3.11 12.33 -13.36
C GLY A 73 -4.63 12.25 -13.52
N ARG A 74 -5.41 11.64 -12.59
CA ARG A 74 -6.88 11.69 -12.58
C ARG A 74 -7.55 11.14 -11.31
N ASN A 75 -8.10 12.10 -10.56
CA ASN A 75 -9.29 12.05 -9.72
C ASN A 75 -9.45 10.94 -8.67
N ALA A 76 -9.33 11.37 -7.42
CA ALA A 76 -10.00 10.76 -6.29
C ALA A 76 -11.53 10.69 -6.52
N GLY A 77 -12.09 9.49 -6.30
CA GLY A 77 -13.51 9.29 -6.02
C GLY A 77 -14.35 8.75 -7.17
N SER A 78 -14.68 7.44 -7.12
CA SER A 78 -16.06 6.96 -7.30
C SER A 78 -16.15 5.44 -7.07
N LYS A 79 -16.86 5.07 -5.99
CA LYS A 79 -17.79 3.93 -5.85
C LYS A 79 -17.40 2.58 -6.48
N ARG A 80 -17.24 1.56 -5.62
CA ARG A 80 -17.87 0.25 -5.89
C ARG A 80 -18.14 -0.55 -4.61
N GLY A 81 -19.36 -0.40 -4.10
CA GLY A 81 -20.09 -1.57 -3.63
C GLY A 81 -20.52 -2.41 -4.84
N LYS A 82 -20.25 -3.72 -4.79
CA LYS A 82 -21.01 -4.82 -5.39
C LYS A 82 -20.33 -6.11 -4.89
N ALA A 83 -20.82 -6.68 -3.79
CA ALA A 83 -21.82 -7.74 -3.77
C ALA A 83 -21.33 -9.03 -4.46
N LYS A 84 -21.10 -10.05 -3.64
CA LYS A 84 -21.79 -11.33 -3.78
C LYS A 84 -22.03 -11.92 -2.40
#